data_AF-A0A7S6MKD3-F1
#
_entry.id   AF-A0A7S6MKD3-F1
#
_cell.length_a   1.000
_cell.length_b   1.000
_cell.length_c   1.000
_cell.angle_alpha   90.00
_cell.angle_beta   90.00
_cell.angle_gamma   90.00
#
_symmetry.space_group_name_H-M   'P 1'
#
loop_
_entity.id
_entity.type
_entity.pdbx_description
1 polymer ?
#
loop_
_entity_poly.entity_id
_entity_poly.type
_entity_poly.pdbx_seq_one_letter_code
_entity_poly.pdbx_strand_id
1 'polypeptide(L)'
;MIQTLKIIVSLLMFLTVLFFINTILTITTGLPAWLSTAFSFGCATMAAWFAWQLVAGQKTGALVAAIGGALILGGLFFTVGFLGPMVFGKDTNQGPLIGIFIAAPLGVIAGAIGGYMYANNQRVAD
;
A
#
# COMPACT_ATOMS: atom_id res chain seq x y z
N MET A 1 -3.91 -11.37 -22.07
CA MET A 1 -4.59 -10.59 -21.01
C MET A 1 -3.79 -10.52 -19.71
N ILE A 2 -3.30 -11.64 -19.15
CA ILE A 2 -2.57 -11.63 -17.87
C ILE A 2 -1.24 -10.86 -17.94
N GLN A 3 -0.52 -10.90 -19.07
CA GLN A 3 0.76 -10.17 -19.22
C GLN A 3 0.59 -8.65 -19.35
N THR A 4 -0.43 -8.21 -20.08
CA THR A 4 -0.80 -6.78 -20.16
C THR A 4 -1.25 -6.26 -18.79
N LEU A 5 -2.01 -7.04 -18.03
CA LEU A 5 -2.41 -6.69 -16.67
C LEU A 5 -1.22 -6.52 -15.72
N LYS A 6 -0.21 -7.42 -15.77
CA LYS A 6 1.02 -7.30 -14.96
C LYS A 6 1.74 -5.98 -15.20
N ILE A 7 1.92 -5.62 -16.48
CA ILE A 7 2.62 -4.39 -16.87
C ILE A 7 1.85 -3.17 -16.35
N ILE A 8 0.53 -3.13 -16.58
CA ILE A 8 -0.31 -2.01 -16.16
C ILE A 8 -0.29 -1.84 -14.64
N VAL A 9 -0.53 -2.91 -13.88
CA VAL A 9 -0.58 -2.85 -12.41
C VAL A 9 0.79 -2.48 -11.82
N SER A 10 1.87 -3.04 -12.34
CA SER A 10 3.22 -2.76 -11.83
C SER A 10 3.65 -1.32 -12.13
N LEU A 11 3.31 -0.81 -13.33
CA LEU A 11 3.60 0.57 -13.71
C LEU A 11 2.76 1.57 -12.89
N LEU A 12 1.47 1.28 -12.66
CA LEU A 12 0.62 2.09 -11.79
C LEU A 12 1.15 2.13 -10.35
N MET A 13 1.55 0.98 -9.80
CA MET A 13 2.12 0.89 -8.46
C MET A 13 3.45 1.63 -8.36
N PHE A 14 4.31 1.50 -9.38
CA PHE A 14 5.56 2.27 -9.47
C PHE A 14 5.29 3.77 -9.39
N LEU A 15 4.44 4.31 -10.27
CA LEU A 15 4.16 5.74 -10.36
C LEU A 15 3.50 6.26 -9.07
N THR A 16 2.58 5.48 -8.50
CA THR A 16 1.88 5.86 -7.26
C THR A 16 2.85 5.95 -6.09
N VAL A 17 3.66 4.91 -5.86
CA VAL A 17 4.61 4.88 -4.74
C VAL A 17 5.71 5.93 -4.94
N LEU A 18 6.21 6.12 -6.16
CA LEU A 18 7.19 7.15 -6.47
C LEU A 18 6.65 8.54 -6.12
N PHE A 19 5.44 8.87 -6.57
CA PHE A 19 4.80 10.15 -6.30
C PHE A 19 4.59 10.38 -4.80
N PHE A 20 3.99 9.42 -4.09
CA PHE A 20 3.66 9.59 -2.68
C PHE A 20 4.90 9.67 -1.78
N ILE A 21 5.85 8.74 -1.92
CA ILE A 21 7.05 8.72 -1.07
C ILE A 21 7.90 9.96 -1.33
N ASN A 22 8.07 10.37 -2.58
CA ASN A 22 8.86 11.56 -2.90
C ASN A 22 8.19 12.84 -2.38
N THR A 23 6.86 12.93 -2.48
CA THR A 23 6.11 14.06 -1.93
C THR A 23 6.24 14.11 -0.41
N ILE A 24 6.01 12.99 0.28
CA ILE A 24 6.13 12.92 1.75
C ILE A 24 7.55 13.28 2.20
N LEU A 25 8.59 12.70 1.60
CA LEU A 25 9.98 13.01 1.96
C LEU A 25 10.28 14.50 1.75
N THR A 26 9.81 15.09 0.64
CA THR A 26 10.07 16.51 0.35
C THR A 26 9.38 17.45 1.34
N ILE A 27 8.16 17.15 1.78
CA ILE A 27 7.40 18.02 2.70
C ILE A 27 7.74 17.78 4.18
N THR A 28 8.17 16.56 4.54
CA THR A 28 8.41 16.18 5.95
C THR A 28 9.88 16.19 6.34
N THR A 29 10.79 16.13 5.38
CA THR A 29 12.23 16.04 5.65
C THR A 29 12.99 17.18 4.97
N GLY A 30 14.08 17.63 5.59
CA GLY A 30 15.03 18.56 4.97
C GLY A 30 16.07 17.87 4.09
N LEU A 31 15.78 16.65 3.61
CA LEU A 31 16.73 15.89 2.79
C LEU A 31 16.93 16.57 1.42
N PRO A 32 18.15 16.52 0.87
CA PRO A 32 18.40 17.04 -0.46
C PRO A 32 17.56 16.26 -1.49
N ALA A 33 17.03 16.97 -2.49
CA ALA A 33 16.05 16.44 -3.44
C ALA A 33 16.51 15.14 -4.13
N TRP A 34 17.79 15.05 -4.50
CA TRP A 34 18.35 13.87 -5.15
C TRP A 34 18.28 12.61 -4.27
N LEU A 35 18.44 12.76 -2.96
CA LEU A 35 18.40 11.65 -2.01
C LEU A 35 16.97 11.18 -1.78
N SER A 36 16.02 12.11 -1.66
CA SER A 36 14.58 11.81 -1.58
C SER A 36 14.10 11.09 -2.84
N THR A 37 14.54 11.55 -4.02
CA THR A 37 14.20 10.90 -5.30
C THR A 37 14.81 9.51 -5.39
N ALA A 38 16.07 9.32 -5.00
CA ALA A 38 16.74 8.01 -5.02
C ALA A 38 16.04 7.00 -4.10
N PHE A 39 15.72 7.42 -2.87
CA PHE A 39 15.00 6.57 -1.91
C PHE A 39 13.60 6.20 -2.43
N SER A 40 12.87 7.18 -2.97
CA SER A 40 11.54 6.97 -3.54
C SER A 40 11.57 6.03 -4.74
N PHE A 41 12.59 6.11 -5.59
CA PHE A 41 12.81 5.17 -6.68
C PHE A 41 13.04 3.75 -6.17
N GLY A 42 13.81 3.59 -5.09
CA GLY A 42 14.00 2.30 -4.42
C GLY A 42 12.68 1.71 -3.91
N CYS A 43 11.88 2.50 -3.20
CA CYS A 43 10.56 2.06 -2.73
C CYS A 43 9.60 1.74 -3.88
N ALA A 44 9.58 2.57 -4.92
CA ALA A 44 8.71 2.42 -6.08
C ALA A 44 9.05 1.18 -6.90
N THR A 45 10.34 0.92 -7.17
CA THR A 45 10.79 -0.29 -7.87
C THR A 45 10.45 -1.55 -7.06
N MET A 46 10.65 -1.52 -5.75
CA MET A 46 10.32 -2.65 -4.87
C MET A 46 8.81 -2.93 -4.87
N ALA A 47 7.97 -1.89 -4.79
CA ALA A 47 6.51 -2.03 -4.85
C ALA A 47 6.03 -2.54 -6.20
N ALA A 48 6.58 -2.03 -7.31
CA ALA A 48 6.27 -2.48 -8.66
C ALA A 48 6.66 -3.96 -8.87
N TRP A 49 7.82 -4.37 -8.35
CA TRP A 49 8.26 -5.76 -8.38
C TRP A 49 7.30 -6.67 -7.62
N PHE A 50 6.91 -6.30 -6.39
CA PHE A 50 5.95 -7.10 -5.63
C PHE A 50 4.60 -7.21 -6.33
N ALA A 51 4.09 -6.11 -6.89
CA ALA A 51 2.85 -6.09 -7.65
C ALA A 51 2.92 -7.02 -8.87
N TRP A 52 4.05 -7.03 -9.57
CA TRP A 52 4.29 -7.96 -10.68
C TRP A 52 4.21 -9.42 -10.23
N GLN A 53 4.88 -9.77 -9.14
CA GLN A 53 4.92 -11.15 -8.62
C GLN A 53 3.55 -11.63 -8.15
N LEU A 54 2.78 -10.76 -7.49
CA LEU A 54 1.39 -11.01 -7.08
C LEU A 54 0.49 -11.30 -8.29
N VAL A 55 0.54 -10.44 -9.33
CA VAL A 55 -0.26 -10.65 -10.55
C VAL A 55 0.28 -11.83 -11.38
N ALA A 56 1.54 -12.21 -11.21
CA ALA A 56 2.13 -13.38 -11.84
C ALA A 56 1.66 -14.72 -11.26
N GLY A 57 0.90 -14.71 -10.15
CA GLY A 57 0.42 -15.93 -9.51
C GLY A 57 1.56 -16.77 -8.94
N GLN A 58 2.72 -16.16 -8.66
CA GLN A 58 3.77 -16.85 -7.93
C GLN A 58 3.29 -17.12 -6.51
N LYS A 59 3.63 -18.29 -5.97
CA LYS A 59 3.31 -18.63 -4.59
C LYS A 59 4.01 -17.66 -3.65
N THR A 60 3.22 -16.80 -3.03
CA THR A 60 3.71 -15.84 -2.05
C THR A 60 3.80 -16.51 -0.69
N GLY A 61 4.95 -16.39 -0.02
CA GLY A 61 5.10 -16.84 1.36
C GLY A 61 4.07 -16.15 2.27
N ALA A 62 3.55 -16.89 3.26
CA ALA A 62 2.49 -16.41 4.14
C ALA A 62 2.79 -15.07 4.83
N LEU A 63 4.06 -14.85 5.21
CA LEU A 63 4.50 -13.59 5.80
C LEU A 63 4.41 -12.42 4.81
N VAL A 64 4.86 -12.62 3.57
CA VAL A 64 4.83 -11.58 2.52
C VAL A 64 3.38 -11.24 2.15
N ALA A 65 2.52 -12.26 2.05
CA ALA A 65 1.11 -12.05 1.76
C ALA A 65 0.39 -11.32 2.90
N ALA A 66 0.67 -11.68 4.16
CA ALA A 66 0.12 -10.99 5.33
C ALA A 66 0.58 -9.52 5.39
N ILE A 67 1.89 -9.25 5.25
CA ILE A 67 2.42 -7.88 5.23
C ILE A 67 1.82 -7.09 4.06
N GLY A 68 1.78 -7.68 2.86
CA GLY A 68 1.20 -7.05 1.69
C GLY A 68 -0.28 -6.70 1.88
N GLY A 69 -1.07 -7.65 2.38
CA GLY A 69 -2.48 -7.42 2.69
C GLY A 69 -2.67 -6.33 3.74
N ALA A 70 -1.88 -6.34 4.82
CA ALA A 70 -1.91 -5.35 5.88
C ALA A 70 -1.64 -3.93 5.37
N LEU A 71 -0.63 -3.77 4.49
CA LEU A 71 -0.29 -2.48 3.90
C LEU A 71 -1.38 -2.00 2.93
N ILE A 72 -1.93 -2.90 2.10
CA ILE A 72 -2.97 -2.55 1.11
C ILE A 72 -4.26 -2.12 1.82
N LEU A 73 -4.81 -2.95 2.70
CA LEU A 73 -6.06 -2.65 3.39
C LEU A 73 -5.87 -1.55 4.45
N GLY A 74 -4.72 -1.52 5.14
CA GLY A 74 -4.36 -0.44 6.05
C GLY A 74 -4.30 0.92 5.35
N GLY A 75 -3.63 1.01 4.19
CA GLY A 75 -3.58 2.22 3.37
C GLY A 75 -4.95 2.63 2.82
N LEU A 76 -5.76 1.67 2.38
CA LEU A 76 -7.12 1.93 1.91
C LEU A 76 -8.02 2.49 3.02
N PHE A 77 -8.05 1.83 4.18
CA PHE A 77 -8.84 2.26 5.33
C PHE A 77 -8.33 3.59 5.90
N PHE A 78 -7.02 3.80 5.93
CA PHE A 78 -6.44 5.09 6.25
C PHE A 78 -6.97 6.17 5.30
N THR A 79 -6.88 5.95 3.99
CA THR A 79 -7.29 6.93 2.98
C THR A 79 -8.77 7.30 3.14
N VAL A 80 -9.65 6.29 3.25
CA VAL A 80 -11.09 6.52 3.41
C VAL A 80 -11.41 7.15 4.77
N GLY A 81 -10.83 6.66 5.85
CA GLY A 81 -11.10 7.15 7.21
C GLY A 81 -10.44 8.49 7.55
N PHE A 82 -9.36 8.86 6.84
CA PHE A 82 -8.65 10.12 7.03
C PHE A 82 -9.23 11.20 6.11
N LEU A 83 -9.33 10.93 4.80
CA LEU A 83 -9.81 11.91 3.82
C LEU A 83 -11.34 12.00 3.77
N GLY A 84 -12.06 10.89 3.99
CA GLY A 84 -13.52 10.87 3.94
C GLY A 84 -14.14 11.91 4.87
N PRO A 85 -13.82 11.92 6.17
CA PRO A 85 -14.29 12.95 7.09
C PRO A 85 -13.86 14.37 6.71
N MET A 86 -12.68 14.57 6.09
CA MET A 86 -12.27 15.91 5.61
C MET A 86 -13.14 16.43 4.46
N VAL A 87 -13.68 15.54 3.62
CA VAL A 87 -14.56 15.92 2.50
C VAL A 87 -15.94 16.34 3.02
N PHE A 88 -16.49 15.62 3.99
CA PHE A 88 -17.86 15.83 4.49
C PHE A 88 -17.95 16.75 5.73
N GLY A 89 -16.95 16.72 6.61
CA GLY A 89 -16.88 17.47 7.86
C GLY A 89 -15.72 18.46 7.86
N LYS A 90 -15.84 19.51 7.05
CA LYS A 90 -14.78 20.50 6.77
C LYS A 90 -14.31 21.30 7.99
N ASP A 91 -15.14 21.40 9.03
CA ASP A 91 -14.90 22.31 10.16
C ASP A 91 -14.46 21.58 11.45
N THR A 92 -14.11 20.30 11.38
CA THR A 92 -13.64 19.54 12.55
C THR A 92 -12.23 19.00 12.34
N ASN A 93 -11.29 19.43 13.18
CA ASN A 93 -9.93 18.87 13.19
C ASN A 93 -9.88 17.41 13.69
N GLN A 94 -11.02 16.87 14.15
CA GLN A 94 -11.15 15.52 14.71
C GLN A 94 -11.55 14.47 13.67
N GLY A 95 -12.16 14.87 12.54
CA GLY A 95 -12.55 13.94 11.48
C GLY A 95 -11.42 12.97 11.06
N PRO A 96 -10.20 13.46 10.81
CA PRO A 96 -9.08 12.60 10.39
C PRO A 96 -8.61 11.58 11.44
N LEU A 97 -8.95 11.78 12.72
CA LEU A 97 -8.53 10.91 13.82
C LEU A 97 -9.13 9.50 13.72
N ILE A 98 -10.34 9.39 13.15
CA ILE A 98 -10.95 8.09 12.85
C ILE A 98 -10.07 7.31 11.87
N GLY A 99 -9.54 7.98 10.86
CA GLY A 99 -8.58 7.42 9.91
C GLY A 99 -7.34 6.83 10.57
N ILE A 100 -6.73 7.60 11.48
CA ILE A 100 -5.48 7.23 12.15
C ILE A 100 -5.69 6.14 13.21
N PHE A 101 -6.68 6.30 14.10
CA PHE A 101 -6.78 5.47 15.31
C PHE A 101 -7.72 4.27 15.16
N ILE A 102 -8.61 4.26 14.19
CA ILE A 102 -9.63 3.21 14.05
C ILE A 102 -9.53 2.54 12.69
N ALA A 103 -9.74 3.30 11.61
CA ALA A 103 -9.82 2.74 10.27
C ALA A 103 -8.50 2.08 9.86
N ALA A 104 -7.37 2.80 9.94
CA ALA A 104 -6.08 2.26 9.52
C ALA A 104 -5.68 1.00 10.32
N PRO A 105 -5.75 0.96 11.67
CA PRO A 105 -5.49 -0.26 12.43
C PRO A 105 -6.40 -1.43 12.05
N LEU A 106 -7.70 -1.19 11.87
CA LEU A 106 -8.64 -2.23 11.43
C LEU A 106 -8.28 -2.76 10.04
N GLY A 107 -7.95 -1.87 9.11
CA GLY A 107 -7.49 -2.24 7.77
C GLY A 107 -6.20 -3.06 7.80
N VAL A 108 -5.23 -2.68 8.63
CA VAL A 108 -3.97 -3.43 8.82
C VAL A 108 -4.26 -4.84 9.33
N ILE A 109 -5.10 -4.98 10.35
CA ILE A 109 -5.43 -6.29 10.93
C ILE A 109 -6.19 -7.15 9.92
N ALA A 110 -7.26 -6.62 9.32
CA ALA A 110 -8.07 -7.33 8.34
C ALA A 110 -7.24 -7.74 7.11
N GLY A 111 -6.34 -6.84 6.68
CA GLY A 111 -5.40 -7.08 5.58
C GLY A 111 -4.38 -8.17 5.90
N ALA A 112 -3.80 -8.16 7.10
CA ALA A 112 -2.88 -9.20 7.55
C ALA A 112 -3.54 -10.58 7.54
N ILE A 113 -4.76 -10.66 8.09
CA ILE A 113 -5.56 -11.90 8.13
C ILE A 113 -5.90 -12.37 6.71
N GLY A 114 -6.43 -11.49 5.87
CA GLY A 114 -6.80 -11.83 4.49
C GLY A 114 -5.59 -12.29 3.66
N GLY A 115 -4.45 -11.60 3.79
CA GLY A 115 -3.20 -11.97 3.15
C GLY A 115 -2.67 -13.33 3.61
N TYR A 116 -2.70 -13.61 4.91
CA TYR A 116 -2.32 -14.90 5.47
C TYR A 116 -3.23 -16.03 4.95
N MET A 117 -4.56 -15.84 4.98
CA MET A 117 -5.53 -16.81 4.49
C MET A 117 -5.34 -17.11 2.99
N TYR A 118 -5.06 -16.08 2.19
CA TYR A 118 -4.77 -16.22 0.77
C TYR A 118 -3.56 -17.12 0.52
N ALA A 119 -2.45 -16.86 1.21
CA ALA A 119 -1.25 -17.69 1.08
C ALA A 119 -1.42 -19.10 1.66
N ASN A 120 -2.23 -19.26 2.71
CA ASN A 120 -2.53 -20.58 3.26
C ASN A 120 -3.34 -21.43 2.27
N ASN A 121 -4.34 -20.84 1.59
CA ASN A 121 -5.11 -21.55 0.57
C ASN A 121 -4.25 -21.98 -0.64
N GLN A 122 -3.19 -21.22 -0.97
CA GLN A 122 -2.24 -21.63 -1.99
C GLN A 122 -1.39 -22.85 -1.59
N ARG A 123 -1.17 -23.09 -0.29
CA ARG A 123 -0.44 -24.25 0.23
C ARG A 123 -1.29 -25.51 0.31
N VAL A 124 -2.59 -25.39 0.54
CA VAL A 124 -3.51 -26.54 0.61
C VAL A 124 -3.84 -27.11 -0.77
N ALA A 125 -3.66 -26.32 -1.84
CA ALA A 125 -3.88 -26.75 -3.22
C ALA A 125 -2.70 -27.53 -3.84
N ASP A 126 -1.66 -27.83 -3.05
CA ASP A 126 -0.48 -28.63 -3.42
C ASP A 126 -0.54 -30.04 -2.82
#